data_AF-A0A0S7X8W7-F1
#
_entry.id   AF-A0A0S7X8W7-F1
#
_cell.length_a   1.000
_cell.length_b   1.000
_cell.length_c   1.000
_cell.angle_alpha   90.00
_cell.angle_beta   90.00
_cell.angle_gamma   90.00
#
_symmetry.space_group_name_H-M   'P 1'
#
loop_
_entity.id
_entity.type
_entity.pdbx_description
1 polymer ?
#
loop_
_entity_poly.entity_id
_entity_poly.type
_entity_poly.pdbx_seq_one_letter_code
_entity_poly.pdbx_strand_id
1 'polypeptide(L)' 'MLKGRLEQLKTFLKEVRLEMSKVTWPTRAEIKDATVVVIISVVVIAAFIGVIDWVLYSLVKVVL' A
#
# COMPACT_ATOMS: atom_id res chain seq x y z
N MET A 1 -8.01 23.34 -37.96
CA MET A 1 -8.48 22.27 -37.04
C MET A 1 -7.44 21.79 -36.00
N LEU A 2 -6.13 21.90 -36.24
CA LEU A 2 -5.10 21.41 -35.28
C LEU A 2 -4.72 22.41 -34.16
N LYS A 3 -4.85 23.73 -34.38
CA LYS A 3 -4.49 24.75 -33.38
C LYS A 3 -5.32 24.69 -32.09
N GLY A 4 -6.62 24.38 -32.17
CA GLY A 4 -7.48 24.29 -30.98
C GLY A 4 -7.15 23.10 -30.05
N ARG A 5 -6.69 21.97 -30.60
CA ARG A 5 -6.28 20.80 -29.80
C ARG A 5 -5.02 21.06 -28.96
N LEU A 6 -4.10 21.88 -29.48
CA LEU A 6 -2.89 22.28 -28.76
C LEU A 6 -3.19 23.17 -27.55
N GLU A 7 -4.20 24.05 -27.65
CA GLU A 7 -4.63 24.87 -26.52
C GLU A 7 -5.34 24.04 -25.45
N GLN A 8 -6.21 23.11 -25.84
CA GLN A 8 -6.87 22.19 -24.92
C GLN A 8 -5.86 21.34 -24.12
N LEU A 9 -4.82 20.81 -24.77
CA LEU A 9 -3.74 20.06 -24.12
C LEU A 9 -2.95 20.91 -23.12
N LYS A 10 -2.68 22.18 -23.44
CA LYS A 10 -2.02 23.12 -22.51
C LYS A 10 -2.87 23.37 -21.28
N THR A 11 -4.18 23.55 -21.46
CA THR A 11 -5.12 23.72 -20.35
C THR A 11 -5.18 22.46 -19.49
N PHE A 12 -5.27 21.28 -20.11
CA PHE A 12 -5.29 19.99 -19.41
C PHE A 12 -4.04 19.76 -18.54
N LEU A 13 -2.84 20.04 -19.07
CA LEU A 13 -1.59 19.93 -18.29
C LEU A 13 -1.53 20.92 -17.12
N LYS A 14 -2.11 22.11 -17.30
CA LYS A 14 -2.19 23.12 -16.25
C LYS A 14 -3.14 22.70 -15.13
N GLU A 15 -4.27 22.11 -15.48
CA GLU A 15 -5.24 21.54 -14.53
C GLU A 15 -4.66 20.35 -13.77
N VAL A 16 -4.01 19.40 -14.45
CA VAL A 16 -3.34 18.26 -13.81
C VAL A 16 -2.27 18.71 -12.81
N ARG A 17 -1.47 19.72 -13.16
CA ARG A 17 -0.47 20.28 -12.22
C ARG A 17 -1.13 20.89 -10.98
N LEU A 18 -2.31 21.49 -11.13
CA LEU A 18 -3.05 22.12 -10.06
C LEU A 18 -3.67 21.08 -9.12
N GLU A 19 -4.15 19.95 -9.65
CA GLU A 19 -4.62 18.81 -8.86
C GLU A 19 -3.48 18.06 -8.17
N MET A 20 -2.36 17.86 -8.86
CA MET A 20 -1.16 17.25 -8.29
C MET A 20 -0.62 18.06 -7.09
N SER A 21 -0.84 19.39 -7.06
CA SER A 21 -0.49 20.23 -5.91
C SER A 21 -1.41 20.04 -4.70
N LYS A 22 -2.60 19.44 -4.89
CA LYS A 22 -3.51 19.07 -3.79
C LYS A 22 -3.18 17.70 -3.20
N VAL A 23 -2.32 16.92 -3.86
CA VAL A 23 -1.81 15.65 -3.33
C VAL A 23 -0.81 15.97 -2.23
N THR A 24 -1.24 15.83 -0.99
CA THR A 24 -0.35 15.85 0.18
C THR A 24 0.50 14.58 0.15
N TRP A 25 1.70 14.70 -0.41
CA TRP A 25 2.69 13.63 -0.32
C TRP A 25 3.09 13.45 1.14
N PRO A 26 3.04 12.21 1.65
CA PRO A 26 3.42 11.93 3.02
C PRO A 26 4.90 12.26 3.23
N THR A 27 5.22 12.70 4.44
CA THR A 27 6.61 12.96 4.83
C THR A 27 7.35 11.64 5.02
N ARG A 28 8.68 11.66 4.90
CA ARG A 28 9.52 10.45 5.10
C ARG A 28 9.31 9.82 6.49
N ALA A 29 8.90 10.61 7.49
CA ALA A 29 8.59 10.14 8.83
C ALA A 29 7.29 9.31 8.86
N GLU A 30 6.22 9.81 8.24
CA GLU A 30 4.93 9.10 8.15
C GLU A 30 5.06 7.75 7.42
N ILE A 31 5.88 7.71 6.37
CA ILE A 31 6.16 6.45 5.65
C ILE A 31 6.86 5.44 6.55
N LYS A 32 7.80 5.91 7.39
CA LYS A 32 8.52 5.04 8.33
C LYS A 32 7.56 4.50 9.40
N ASP A 33 6.74 5.37 9.98
CA ASP A 33 5.78 4.98 11.03
C ASP A 33 4.74 3.99 10.50
N ALA A 34 4.20 4.23 9.29
CA ALA A 34 3.29 3.30 8.64
C ALA A 34 3.96 1.94 8.38
N THR A 35 5.23 1.93 7.95
CA THR A 35 5.97 0.68 7.71
C THR A 35 6.22 -0.10 9.01
N VAL A 36 6.54 0.58 10.11
CA VAL A 36 6.77 -0.06 11.42
C VAL A 36 5.50 -0.75 11.91
N VAL A 37 4.35 -0.09 11.82
CA VAL A 37 3.06 -0.68 12.21
C VAL A 37 2.74 -1.93 11.39
N VAL A 38 2.97 -1.87 10.07
CA VAL A 38 2.74 -3.02 9.17
C VAL A 38 3.67 -4.19 9.51
N ILE A 39 4.95 -3.93 9.80
CA ILE A 39 5.88 -4.99 10.20
C ILE A 39 5.39 -5.70 11.47
N ILE A 40 4.98 -4.93 12.48
CA ILE A 40 4.47 -5.49 13.73
C ILE A 40 3.21 -6.32 13.48
N SER A 41 2.26 -5.82 12.69
CA SER A 41 1.02 -6.54 12.43
C SER A 41 1.26 -7.85 11.67
N VAL A 42 2.17 -7.85 10.69
CA VAL A 42 2.55 -9.05 9.94
C VAL A 42 3.22 -10.08 10.85
N VAL A 43 4.12 -9.67 11.74
CA VAL A 43 4.78 -10.58 12.69
C VAL A 43 3.77 -11.25 13.63
N VAL A 44 2.80 -10.49 14.15
CA VAL A 44 1.76 -11.04 15.03
C VAL A 44 0.90 -12.06 14.29
N ILE A 45 0.45 -11.74 13.08
CA ILE A 45 -0.37 -12.65 12.27
C ILE A 45 0.42 -13.90 11.89
N ALA A 46 1.68 -13.75 11.46
CA ALA A 46 2.54 -14.87 11.10
C ALA A 46 2.80 -15.81 12.29
N ALA A 47 3.03 -15.25 13.48
CA ALA A 47 3.18 -16.05 14.70
C ALA A 47 1.90 -16.81 15.05
N PHE A 48 0.73 -16.16 14.95
CA PHE A 48 -0.55 -16.80 15.22
C PHE A 48 -0.83 -17.96 14.25
N ILE A 49 -0.68 -17.73 12.94
CA ILE A 49 -0.86 -18.76 11.92
C ILE A 49 0.16 -19.89 12.14
N GLY A 50 1.44 -19.58 12.38
CA GLY A 50 2.47 -20.58 12.61
C GLY A 50 2.20 -21.48 13.82
N VAL A 51 1.62 -20.93 14.90
CA VAL A 51 1.19 -21.74 16.06
C VAL A 51 0.05 -22.68 15.67
N ILE A 52 -0.95 -22.18 14.93
CA ILE A 52 -2.06 -23.00 14.46
C ILE A 52 -1.57 -24.12 13.54
N ASP A 53 -0.69 -23.81 12.60
CA ASP A 53 -0.12 -24.80 11.69
C ASP A 53 0.66 -25.87 12.45
N TRP A 54 1.41 -25.50 13.49
CA TRP A 54 2.13 -26.46 14.33
C TRP A 54 1.18 -27.39 15.11
N VAL A 55 0.08 -26.85 15.65
CA VAL A 55 -0.96 -27.62 16.34
C VAL A 55 -1.64 -28.58 15.36
N LEU A 56 -2.06 -28.07 14.19
CA LEU A 56 -2.70 -28.88 13.16
C LEU A 56 -1.78 -29.98 12.65
N TYR A 57 -0.50 -29.68 12.38
CA TYR A 57 0.51 -30.67 11.98
C TYR A 57 0.63 -31.79 13.02
N SER A 58 0.70 -31.43 14.30
CA SER A 58 0.81 -32.41 15.39
C SER A 58 -0.44 -33.28 15.50
N LEU A 59 -1.64 -32.71 15.36
CA LEU A 59 -2.90 -33.46 15.37
C LEU A 59 -3.01 -34.42 14.19
N VAL A 60 -2.69 -33.96 12.98
CA VAL A 60 -2.72 -34.81 11.78
C VAL A 60 -1.76 -35.98 11.91
N LYS A 61 -0.55 -35.75 12.45
CA LYS A 61 0.45 -36.81 12.71
C LYS A 61 0.00 -37.84 13.75
N VAL A 62 -0.93 -37.49 14.64
CA VAL A 62 -1.49 -38.44 15.62
C VAL A 62 -2.60 -39.29 15.00
N VAL A 63 -3.33 -38.75 14.01
CA VAL A 63 -4.46 -39.43 13.37
C VAL A 63 -4.01 -40.37 12.23
N LEU A 64 -2.97 -40.01 11.48
CA LEU A 64 -2.38 -40.80 10.40
C LEU A 64 -1.14 -41.58 10.88
#